data_AF-A0AA45LDT1-F1
#
_entry.id   AF-A0AA45LDT1-F1
#
_cell.length_a   1.000
_cell.length_b   1.000
_cell.length_c   1.000
_cell.angle_alpha   90.00
_cell.angle_beta   90.00
_cell.angle_gamma   90.00
#
_symmetry.space_group_name_H-M   'P 1'
#
loop_
_entity.id
_entity.type
_entity.pdbx_description
1 polymer ?
#
loop_
_entity_poly.entity_id
_entity_poly.type
_entity_poly.pdbx_seq_one_letter_code
_entity_poly.pdbx_strand_id
1 'polypeptide(L)'
;MQPLLHRAATALGWRGIVVPDVAVLGQRVSAVVRLRADVHRWRSANDWPPHADPSWFRSWFEPSVHDRLPVSAVELVGVLVGECSADQALQACGTLMTLAPCAVVLPTAQRDEAWPLIELDYYGIGVVAVDEEDEGAPAELVVPPEDRSAEFGPSLFGRWLLEVLYERVLKEVPDHARVSS
;
A
#
# COMPACT_ATOMS: atom_id res chain seq x y z
N MET A 1 -5.71 -2.08 -15.66
CA MET A 1 -5.51 -1.98 -14.20
C MET A 1 -4.28 -1.16 -13.79
N GLN A 2 -3.05 -1.58 -14.13
CA GLN A 2 -1.82 -0.87 -13.70
C GLN A 2 -1.78 0.64 -14.00
N PRO A 3 -2.26 1.13 -15.17
CA PRO A 3 -2.32 2.56 -15.46
C PRO A 3 -3.30 3.31 -14.57
N LEU A 4 -4.44 2.70 -14.23
CA LEU A 4 -5.46 3.27 -13.34
C LEU A 4 -4.90 3.45 -11.93
N LEU A 5 -4.19 2.45 -11.41
CA LEU A 5 -3.61 2.48 -10.07
C LEU A 5 -2.52 3.56 -9.92
N HIS A 6 -1.73 3.79 -10.96
CA HIS A 6 -0.76 4.90 -10.97
C HIS A 6 -1.44 6.26 -11.00
N ARG A 7 -2.50 6.42 -11.80
CA ARG A 7 -3.31 7.65 -11.82
C ARG A 7 -3.94 7.91 -10.45
N ALA A 8 -4.48 6.87 -9.81
CA ALA A 8 -5.07 6.99 -8.49
C ALA A 8 -4.05 7.37 -7.41
N ALA A 9 -2.89 6.70 -7.39
CA ALA A 9 -1.79 7.07 -6.49
C ALA A 9 -1.35 8.53 -6.70
N THR A 10 -1.32 8.99 -7.96
CA THR A 10 -1.00 10.39 -8.30
C THR A 10 -2.04 11.36 -7.76
N ALA A 11 -3.35 11.07 -7.92
CA ALA A 11 -4.43 11.91 -7.39
C ALA A 11 -4.39 12.03 -5.86
N LEU A 12 -3.96 10.97 -5.17
CA LEU A 12 -3.76 10.93 -3.72
C LEU A 12 -2.46 11.63 -3.27
N GLY A 13 -1.60 12.06 -4.20
CA GLY A 13 -0.28 12.59 -3.89
C GLY A 13 0.69 11.54 -3.33
N TRP A 14 0.38 10.25 -3.46
CA TRP A 14 1.21 9.16 -2.96
C TRP A 14 2.41 8.93 -3.87
N ARG A 15 3.59 9.35 -3.40
CA ARG A 15 4.85 9.18 -4.13
C ARG A 15 5.54 7.88 -3.77
N GLY A 16 5.68 7.00 -4.75
CA GLY A 16 6.36 5.73 -4.62
C GLY A 16 6.16 4.83 -5.84
N ILE A 17 6.48 3.56 -5.63
CA ILE A 17 6.29 2.47 -6.58
C ILE A 17 4.95 1.82 -6.29
N VAL A 18 4.10 1.65 -7.30
CA VAL A 18 2.88 0.85 -7.19
C VAL A 18 3.21 -0.62 -7.39
N VAL A 19 3.04 -1.42 -6.34
CA VAL A 19 3.15 -2.88 -6.36
C VAL A 19 1.73 -3.45 -6.46
N PRO A 20 1.32 -3.98 -7.63
CA PRO A 20 -0.03 -4.51 -7.79
C PRO A 20 -0.16 -5.89 -7.15
N ASP A 21 -1.40 -6.38 -7.05
CA ASP A 21 -1.71 -7.80 -6.84
C ASP A 21 -1.13 -8.43 -5.56
N VAL A 22 -1.03 -7.62 -4.50
CA VAL A 22 -0.53 -8.05 -3.19
C VAL A 22 -1.67 -8.70 -2.41
N ALA A 23 -1.49 -9.98 -2.04
CA ALA A 23 -2.43 -10.69 -1.18
C ALA A 23 -2.18 -10.34 0.29
N VAL A 24 -3.14 -9.66 0.94
CA VAL A 24 -3.03 -9.18 2.31
C VAL A 24 -4.35 -9.41 3.03
N LEU A 25 -4.33 -10.12 4.16
CA LEU A 25 -5.52 -10.31 5.03
C LEU A 25 -6.77 -10.85 4.29
N GLY A 26 -6.54 -11.72 3.30
CA GLY A 26 -7.63 -12.30 2.49
C GLY A 26 -8.12 -11.41 1.34
N GLN A 27 -7.53 -10.22 1.17
CA GLN A 27 -7.83 -9.27 0.09
C GLN A 27 -6.70 -9.26 -0.95
N ARG A 28 -7.03 -8.91 -2.20
CA ARG A 28 -6.04 -8.57 -3.24
C ARG A 28 -6.04 -7.06 -3.41
N VAL A 29 -4.90 -6.45 -3.18
CA VAL A 29 -4.76 -4.98 -3.18
C VAL A 29 -3.53 -4.56 -3.94
N SER A 30 -3.42 -3.27 -4.22
CA SER A 30 -2.19 -2.66 -4.69
C SER A 30 -1.58 -1.83 -3.58
N ALA A 31 -0.28 -1.94 -3.37
CA ALA A 31 0.43 -1.17 -2.36
C ALA A 31 1.26 -0.07 -3.04
N VAL A 32 1.27 1.14 -2.49
CA VAL A 32 2.24 2.16 -2.88
C VAL A 32 3.35 2.16 -1.86
N VAL A 33 4.59 1.96 -2.32
CA VAL A 33 5.75 1.82 -1.43
C VAL A 33 6.88 2.75 -1.83
N ARG A 34 7.65 3.21 -0.83
CA ARG A 34 8.88 3.96 -1.07
C ARG A 34 10.09 3.14 -0.67
N LEU A 35 11.05 2.99 -1.59
CA LEU A 35 12.32 2.35 -1.29
C LEU A 35 13.22 3.32 -0.49
N ARG A 36 13.65 2.88 0.69
CA ARG A 36 14.64 3.57 1.51
C ARG A 36 16.03 3.24 0.98
N ALA A 37 16.53 4.08 0.06
CA ALA A 37 17.73 3.80 -0.71
C ALA A 37 18.99 3.59 0.16
N ASP A 38 19.10 4.31 1.27
CA ASP A 38 20.15 4.13 2.28
C ASP A 38 20.11 2.74 2.92
N VAL A 39 18.92 2.30 3.36
CA VAL A 39 18.72 0.97 3.94
C VAL A 39 18.93 -0.12 2.91
N HIS A 40 18.41 0.04 1.70
CA HIS A 40 18.61 -0.91 0.61
C HIS A 40 20.11 -1.11 0.34
N ARG A 41 20.88 -0.02 0.17
CA ARG A 41 22.34 -0.10 -0.02
C ARG A 41 23.04 -0.80 1.14
N TRP A 42 22.69 -0.45 2.38
CA TRP A 42 23.27 -1.09 3.56
C TRP A 42 22.97 -2.59 3.57
N ARG A 43 21.71 -2.98 3.33
CA ARG A 43 21.31 -4.39 3.31
C ARG A 43 22.00 -5.17 2.21
N SER A 44 22.08 -4.62 1.01
CA SER A 44 22.80 -5.23 -0.12
C SER A 44 24.30 -5.39 0.16
N ALA A 45 24.92 -4.41 0.83
CA ALA A 45 26.35 -4.48 1.18
C ALA A 45 26.66 -5.45 2.34
N ASN A 46 25.65 -5.84 3.11
CA ASN A 46 25.79 -6.71 4.28
C ASN A 46 25.04 -8.05 4.10
N ASP A 47 24.74 -8.44 2.86
CA ASP A 47 24.08 -9.71 2.52
C ASP A 47 22.75 -9.95 3.27
N TRP A 48 21.92 -8.90 3.41
CA TRP A 48 20.59 -8.94 4.02
C TRP A 48 19.46 -8.87 2.98
N PRO A 49 19.12 -9.98 2.29
CA PRO A 49 18.04 -10.00 1.31
C PRO A 49 16.66 -9.76 1.96
N PRO A 50 15.60 -9.54 1.16
CA PRO A 50 14.23 -9.60 1.64
C PRO A 50 13.91 -10.97 2.27
N HIS A 51 13.20 -10.98 3.40
CA HIS A 51 12.73 -12.21 4.06
C HIS A 51 11.19 -12.30 4.04
N ALA A 52 10.64 -12.68 2.88
CA ALA A 52 9.20 -12.77 2.66
C ALA A 52 8.56 -14.06 3.23
N ASP A 53 9.35 -15.08 3.60
CA ASP A 53 8.83 -16.31 4.18
C ASP A 53 8.32 -16.06 5.61
N PRO A 54 7.01 -16.25 5.89
CA PRO A 54 6.46 -16.07 7.24
C PRO A 54 7.03 -17.06 8.26
N SER A 55 7.67 -18.16 7.86
CA SER A 55 8.34 -19.08 8.79
C SER A 55 9.49 -18.40 9.55
N TRP A 56 10.14 -17.42 8.90
CA TRP A 56 11.23 -16.63 9.48
C TRP A 56 10.75 -15.76 10.65
N PHE A 57 9.46 -15.40 10.70
CA PHE A 57 8.91 -14.54 11.76
C PHE A 57 9.07 -15.12 13.14
N ARG A 58 9.03 -16.45 13.29
CA ARG A 58 9.23 -17.11 14.59
C ARG A 58 10.58 -16.75 15.22
N SER A 59 11.60 -16.51 14.39
CA SER A 59 12.93 -16.13 14.86
C SER A 59 13.01 -14.68 15.38
N TRP A 60 12.06 -13.82 14.99
CA TRP A 60 12.00 -12.43 15.46
C TRP A 60 11.40 -12.29 16.85
N PHE A 61 10.74 -13.33 17.37
CA PHE A 61 10.25 -13.35 18.74
C PHE A 61 11.33 -13.69 19.76
N GLU A 62 12.51 -14.11 19.31
CA GLU A 62 13.63 -14.44 20.19
C GLU A 62 14.34 -13.14 20.60
N PRO A 63 14.31 -12.74 21.89
CA PRO A 63 14.87 -11.45 22.34
C PRO A 63 16.33 -11.24 21.95
N SER A 64 17.09 -12.33 21.80
CA SER A 64 18.50 -12.30 21.38
C SER A 64 18.74 -11.86 19.93
N VAL A 65 17.68 -11.76 19.11
CA VAL A 65 17.76 -11.46 17.68
C VAL A 65 17.31 -10.04 17.36
N HIS A 66 16.62 -9.34 18.28
CA HIS A 66 16.05 -8.01 18.05
C HIS A 66 17.08 -6.97 17.58
N ASP A 67 18.28 -6.96 18.18
CA ASP A 67 19.35 -6.01 17.81
C ASP A 67 20.04 -6.33 16.47
N ARG A 68 19.68 -7.46 15.85
CA ARG A 68 20.30 -7.96 14.62
C ARG A 68 19.37 -7.87 13.41
N LEU A 69 18.12 -7.48 13.61
CA LEU A 69 17.17 -7.36 12.52
C LEU A 69 17.39 -6.05 11.75
N PRO A 70 17.60 -6.10 10.42
CA PRO A 70 17.69 -4.88 9.65
C PRO A 70 16.35 -4.13 9.71
N VAL A 71 16.45 -2.80 9.71
CA VAL A 71 15.27 -1.95 9.50
C VAL A 71 14.64 -2.25 8.13
N SER A 72 13.35 -1.93 7.99
CA SER A 72 12.65 -2.11 6.72
C SER A 72 13.29 -1.29 5.61
N ALA A 73 13.54 -1.93 4.46
CA ALA A 73 14.05 -1.26 3.27
C ALA A 73 12.96 -0.52 2.47
N VAL A 74 11.69 -0.76 2.78
CA VAL A 74 10.56 -0.06 2.17
C VAL A 74 9.67 0.55 3.24
N GLU A 75 8.99 1.63 2.87
CA GLU A 75 7.91 2.27 3.60
C GLU A 75 6.61 2.01 2.84
N LEU A 76 5.55 1.61 3.55
CA LEU A 76 4.23 1.50 2.96
C LEU A 76 3.57 2.88 3.01
N VAL A 77 3.42 3.52 1.85
CA VAL A 77 2.85 4.87 1.71
C VAL A 77 1.32 4.83 1.77
N GLY A 78 0.73 3.78 1.17
CA GLY A 78 -0.71 3.60 1.17
C GLY A 78 -1.12 2.31 0.48
N VAL A 79 -2.39 1.96 0.65
CA VAL A 79 -3.02 0.78 0.06
C VAL A 79 -4.18 1.22 -0.83
N LEU A 80 -4.20 0.73 -2.06
CA LEU A 80 -5.26 0.92 -3.04
C LEU A 80 -6.06 -0.38 -3.18
N VAL A 81 -7.36 -0.30 -2.94
CA VAL A 81 -8.31 -1.37 -3.24
C VAL A 81 -9.02 -1.02 -4.55
N GLY A 82 -8.89 -1.90 -5.54
CA GLY A 82 -9.62 -1.80 -6.81
C GLY A 82 -10.78 -2.80 -6.87
N GLU A 83 -11.57 -2.75 -7.95
CA GLU A 83 -12.68 -3.69 -8.23
C GLU A 83 -13.70 -3.82 -7.10
N CYS A 84 -14.05 -2.70 -6.46
CA CYS A 84 -14.93 -2.68 -5.30
C CYS A 84 -16.08 -1.68 -5.55
N SER A 85 -17.30 -2.00 -5.12
CA SER A 85 -18.38 -1.00 -5.03
C SER A 85 -18.22 -0.17 -3.76
N ALA A 86 -18.85 1.00 -3.70
CA ALA A 86 -18.84 1.83 -2.50
C ALA A 86 -19.35 1.06 -1.24
N ASP A 87 -20.36 0.19 -1.40
CA ASP A 87 -20.89 -0.65 -0.32
C ASP A 87 -19.88 -1.69 0.21
N GLN A 88 -18.96 -2.17 -0.63
CA GLN A 88 -17.97 -3.18 -0.26
C GLN A 88 -16.66 -2.55 0.24
N ALA A 89 -16.45 -1.27 -0.06
CA ALA A 89 -15.21 -0.54 0.21
C ALA A 89 -14.84 -0.55 1.69
N LEU A 90 -15.83 -0.35 2.58
CA LEU A 90 -15.60 -0.36 4.03
C LEU A 90 -15.07 -1.72 4.50
N GLN A 91 -15.71 -2.81 4.07
CA GLN A 91 -15.29 -4.16 4.42
C GLN A 91 -13.89 -4.47 3.86
N ALA A 92 -13.62 -4.08 2.62
CA ALA A 92 -12.34 -4.33 1.97
C ALA A 92 -11.19 -3.56 2.65
N CYS A 93 -11.44 -2.32 3.09
CA CYS A 93 -10.42 -1.46 3.69
C CYS A 93 -10.28 -1.63 5.22
N GLY A 94 -11.28 -2.18 5.91
CA GLY A 94 -11.40 -2.11 7.37
C GLY A 94 -10.17 -2.61 8.15
N THR A 95 -9.56 -3.72 7.76
CA THR A 95 -8.33 -4.20 8.43
C THR A 95 -7.06 -3.58 7.82
N LEU A 96 -7.12 -3.15 6.55
CA LEU A 96 -5.97 -2.59 5.83
C LEU A 96 -5.57 -1.21 6.36
N MET A 97 -6.54 -0.40 6.81
CA MET A 97 -6.28 0.92 7.41
C MET A 97 -5.42 0.86 8.69
N THR A 98 -5.30 -0.32 9.31
CA THR A 98 -4.39 -0.52 10.46
C THR A 98 -2.92 -0.54 10.04
N LEU A 99 -2.62 -0.65 8.74
CA LEU A 99 -1.28 -0.80 8.20
C LEU A 99 -0.74 0.46 7.53
N ALA A 100 -1.61 1.24 6.88
CA ALA A 100 -1.30 2.49 6.18
C ALA A 100 -2.60 3.20 5.77
N PRO A 101 -2.54 4.46 5.30
CA PRO A 101 -3.66 5.10 4.61
C PRO A 101 -4.24 4.20 3.52
N CYS A 102 -5.56 4.03 3.51
CA CYS A 102 -6.24 3.14 2.58
C CYS A 102 -7.22 3.93 1.73
N ALA A 103 -7.23 3.67 0.41
CA ALA A 103 -8.15 4.31 -0.51
C ALA A 103 -8.74 3.29 -1.48
N VAL A 104 -9.98 3.52 -1.87
CA VAL A 104 -10.66 2.75 -2.92
C VAL A 104 -10.64 3.51 -4.24
N VAL A 105 -10.53 2.75 -5.33
CA VAL A 105 -10.63 3.25 -6.69
C VAL A 105 -11.99 2.84 -7.24
N LEU A 106 -12.86 3.82 -7.50
CA LEU A 106 -14.24 3.62 -7.97
C LEU A 106 -14.45 4.19 -9.37
N PRO A 107 -15.35 3.61 -10.19
CA PRO A 107 -15.79 4.25 -11.42
C PRO A 107 -16.42 5.62 -11.16
N THR A 108 -16.17 6.60 -12.02
CA THR A 108 -16.71 7.98 -11.90
C THR A 108 -18.23 8.03 -11.68
N ALA A 109 -18.99 7.08 -12.23
CA ALA A 109 -20.44 7.00 -12.06
C ALA A 109 -20.90 6.83 -10.59
N GLN A 110 -20.05 6.29 -9.71
CA GLN A 110 -20.35 6.08 -8.28
C GLN A 110 -19.95 7.28 -7.40
N ARG A 111 -19.43 8.36 -7.99
CA ARG A 111 -19.02 9.57 -7.26
C ARG A 111 -20.20 10.29 -6.59
N ASP A 112 -21.41 10.19 -7.13
CA ASP A 112 -22.54 10.98 -6.65
C ASP A 112 -23.34 10.27 -5.54
N GLU A 113 -22.89 9.08 -5.10
CA GLU A 113 -23.50 8.30 -4.03
C GLU A 113 -23.14 8.89 -2.65
N ALA A 114 -23.93 9.88 -2.21
CA ALA A 114 -23.61 10.65 -1.01
C ALA A 114 -23.45 9.81 0.28
N TRP A 115 -24.31 8.80 0.49
CA TRP A 115 -24.31 8.05 1.76
C TRP A 115 -23.08 7.13 1.92
N PRO A 116 -22.74 6.25 0.96
CA PRO A 116 -21.51 5.47 1.04
C PRO A 116 -20.26 6.34 1.19
N LEU A 117 -20.17 7.47 0.50
CA LEU A 117 -19.00 8.36 0.60
C LEU A 117 -18.85 9.00 1.98
N ILE A 118 -19.96 9.40 2.62
CA ILE A 118 -19.95 9.92 3.99
C ILE A 118 -19.46 8.84 4.97
N GLU A 119 -19.88 7.59 4.78
CA GLU A 119 -19.42 6.49 5.63
C GLU A 119 -17.91 6.24 5.44
N LEU A 120 -17.41 6.24 4.21
CA LEU A 120 -15.98 6.07 3.94
C LEU A 120 -15.14 7.21 4.54
N ASP A 121 -15.58 8.46 4.38
CA ASP A 121 -14.96 9.64 5.00
C ASP A 121 -14.93 9.51 6.52
N TYR A 122 -16.05 9.12 7.15
CA TYR A 122 -16.14 8.93 8.60
C TYR A 122 -15.12 7.91 9.14
N TYR A 123 -14.83 6.85 8.38
CA TYR A 123 -13.83 5.85 8.77
C TYR A 123 -12.39 6.20 8.35
N GLY A 124 -12.18 7.29 7.60
CA GLY A 124 -10.88 7.74 7.11
C GLY A 124 -10.41 7.01 5.84
N ILE A 125 -11.34 6.42 5.08
CA ILE A 125 -11.05 5.71 3.83
C ILE A 125 -11.13 6.69 2.67
N GLY A 126 -10.02 6.82 1.93
CA GLY A 126 -9.97 7.68 0.76
C GLY A 126 -10.76 7.11 -0.42
N VAL A 127 -11.23 7.98 -1.29
CA VAL A 127 -11.95 7.60 -2.50
C VAL A 127 -11.36 8.35 -3.69
N VAL A 128 -10.98 7.58 -4.71
CA VAL A 128 -10.55 8.11 -6.00
C VAL A 128 -11.52 7.66 -7.07
N ALA A 129 -12.11 8.61 -7.78
CA ALA A 129 -12.90 8.36 -8.97
C ALA A 129 -12.00 8.23 -10.20
N VAL A 130 -12.23 7.19 -11.01
CA VAL A 130 -11.54 6.97 -12.28
C VAL A 130 -12.54 6.70 -13.39
N ASP A 131 -12.25 7.22 -14.57
CA ASP A 131 -12.91 6.78 -15.79
C ASP A 131 -12.21 5.50 -16.29
N GLU A 132 -12.95 4.41 -16.31
CA GLU A 132 -12.44 3.12 -16.79
C GLU A 132 -12.46 3.01 -18.31
N GLU A 133 -13.30 3.80 -18.99
CA GLU A 133 -13.46 3.80 -20.44
C GLU A 133 -12.45 4.76 -21.12
N ASP A 134 -12.09 5.86 -20.46
CA ASP A 134 -11.08 6.81 -20.92
C ASP A 134 -9.75 6.69 -20.15
N GLU A 135 -8.78 6.02 -20.76
CA GLU A 135 -7.43 5.90 -20.21
C GLU A 135 -6.67 7.23 -20.05
N GLY A 136 -7.08 8.27 -20.79
CA GLY A 136 -6.51 9.61 -20.73
C GLY A 136 -7.14 10.52 -19.68
N ALA A 137 -8.30 10.16 -19.15
CA ALA A 137 -8.98 10.95 -18.14
C ALA A 137 -8.20 10.98 -16.81
N PRO A 138 -8.11 12.15 -16.14
CA PRO A 138 -7.45 12.24 -14.84
C PRO A 138 -8.26 11.51 -13.77
N ALA A 139 -7.56 10.83 -12.86
CA ALA A 139 -8.18 10.34 -11.64
C ALA A 139 -8.48 11.52 -10.71
N GLU A 140 -9.64 11.51 -10.05
CA GLU A 140 -10.08 12.59 -9.18
C GLU A 140 -10.17 12.11 -7.72
N LEU A 141 -9.55 12.87 -6.82
CA LEU A 141 -9.68 12.66 -5.39
C LEU A 141 -11.05 13.17 -4.92
N VAL A 142 -11.91 12.26 -4.46
CA VAL A 142 -13.25 12.57 -3.94
C VAL A 142 -13.23 12.71 -2.42
N VAL A 143 -12.60 11.75 -1.74
CA VAL A 143 -12.43 11.74 -0.28
C VAL A 143 -10.94 11.54 0.03
N PRO A 144 -10.29 12.42 0.82
CA PRO A 144 -8.91 12.21 1.24
C PRO A 144 -8.81 11.06 2.26
N PRO A 145 -7.84 10.14 2.15
CA PRO A 145 -7.61 9.13 3.16
C PRO A 145 -6.93 9.71 4.40
N GLU A 146 -7.21 9.14 5.57
CA GLU A 146 -6.50 9.43 6.82
C GLU A 146 -5.44 8.37 7.12
N ASP A 147 -4.33 8.78 7.77
CA ASP A 147 -3.35 7.84 8.31
C ASP A 147 -3.73 7.42 9.73
N ARG A 148 -4.47 6.33 9.82
CA ARG A 148 -4.88 5.73 11.09
C ARG A 148 -3.94 4.65 11.60
N SER A 149 -2.90 4.29 10.83
CA SER A 149 -1.98 3.21 11.17
C SER A 149 -1.23 3.48 12.49
N ALA A 150 -0.98 4.76 12.79
CA ALA A 150 -0.35 5.20 14.03
C ALA A 150 -1.18 4.88 15.29
N GLU A 151 -2.51 4.79 15.18
CA GLU A 151 -3.39 4.42 16.31
C GLU A 151 -3.19 2.96 16.76
N PHE A 152 -2.75 2.09 15.84
CA PHE A 152 -2.59 0.65 16.09
C PHE A 152 -1.15 0.27 16.44
N GLY A 153 -0.19 1.12 16.08
CA GLY A 153 1.23 0.89 16.33
C GLY A 153 1.86 -0.19 15.44
N PRO A 154 3.16 -0.46 15.60
CA PRO A 154 3.86 -1.43 14.78
C PRO A 154 3.36 -2.86 15.05
N SER A 155 3.11 -3.61 13.98
CA SER A 155 2.77 -5.03 14.07
C SER A 155 3.79 -5.89 13.33
N LEU A 156 3.97 -7.12 13.80
CA LEU A 156 4.82 -8.10 13.12
C LEU A 156 4.29 -8.42 11.72
N PHE A 157 2.96 -8.50 11.57
CA PHE A 157 2.34 -8.66 10.27
C PHE A 157 2.69 -7.50 9.33
N GLY A 158 2.61 -6.25 9.80
CA GLY A 158 3.02 -5.09 9.02
C GLY A 158 4.50 -5.17 8.63
N ARG A 159 5.38 -5.54 9.57
CA ARG A 159 6.81 -5.72 9.28
C ARG A 159 7.07 -6.85 8.27
N TRP A 160 6.31 -7.94 8.31
CA TRP A 160 6.35 -9.03 7.31
C TRP A 160 5.93 -8.54 5.94
N LEU A 161 4.82 -7.83 5.87
CA LEU A 161 4.30 -7.26 4.65
C LEU A 161 5.35 -6.36 3.98
N LEU A 162 6.10 -5.57 4.77
CA LEU A 162 7.20 -4.77 4.23
C LEU A 162 8.33 -5.61 3.63
N GLU A 163 8.65 -6.80 4.15
CA GLU A 163 9.63 -7.70 3.52
C GLU A 163 9.08 -8.34 2.22
N VAL A 164 7.80 -8.70 2.20
CA VAL A 164 7.11 -9.17 0.97
C VAL A 164 7.15 -8.09 -0.10
N LEU A 165 6.80 -6.86 0.26
CA LEU A 165 6.80 -5.72 -0.65
C LEU A 165 8.21 -5.36 -1.13
N TYR A 166 9.21 -5.43 -0.25
CA TYR A 166 10.60 -5.24 -0.63
C TYR A 166 11.06 -6.28 -1.65
N GLU A 167 10.71 -7.55 -1.45
CA GLU A 167 11.00 -8.61 -2.40
C GLU A 167 10.34 -8.36 -3.78
N ARG A 168 9.06 -7.95 -3.78
CA ARG A 168 8.32 -7.60 -5.00
C ARG A 168 8.97 -6.43 -5.73
N VAL A 169 9.36 -5.38 -5.01
CA VAL A 169 10.07 -4.22 -5.59
C VAL A 169 11.37 -4.65 -6.28
N LEU A 170 12.15 -5.53 -5.66
CA LEU A 170 13.41 -6.00 -6.26
C LEU A 170 13.19 -6.90 -7.49
N LYS A 171 12.09 -7.66 -7.55
CA LYS A 171 11.78 -8.58 -8.65
C LYS A 171 11.07 -7.91 -9.83
N GLU A 172 10.17 -6.96 -9.57
CA GLU A 172 9.20 -6.48 -10.55
C GLU A 172 9.48 -5.06 -11.05
N VAL A 173 10.34 -4.30 -10.37
CA VAL A 173 10.57 -2.88 -10.70
C VAL A 173 11.94 -2.74 -11.36
N PRO A 174 12.00 -2.66 -12.71
CA PRO A 174 13.24 -2.35 -13.41
C PRO A 174 13.79 -0.98 -12.99
N ASP A 175 15.13 -0.84 -13.00
CA ASP A 175 15.89 0.31 -12.45
C ASP A 175 15.37 1.71 -12.84
N HIS A 176 14.67 1.85 -13.97
CA HIS A 176 14.15 3.13 -14.47
C HIS A 176 12.89 3.63 -13.75
N ALA A 177 12.13 2.76 -13.07
CA ALA A 177 10.99 3.17 -12.24
C ALA A 177 11.42 3.60 -10.82
N ARG A 178 12.73 3.63 -10.53
CA ARG A 178 13.30 4.02 -9.23
C ARG A 178 13.46 5.53 -9.03
N VAL A 179 12.93 6.37 -9.92
CA VAL A 179 13.12 7.83 -9.88
C VAL A 179 11.79 8.58 -9.84
N SER A 180 11.48 9.15 -8.68
CA SER A 180 11.37 10.62 -8.54
C SER A 180 11.58 10.98 -7.09
N SER A 181 12.68 11.71 -6.84
CA SER A 181 12.89 12.49 -5.61
C SER A 181 11.83 13.58 -5.46
#